data_AF-A0A932D8C4-F1
#
_entry.id   AF-A0A932D8C4-F1
#
_cell.length_a   1.000
_cell.length_b   1.000
_cell.length_c   1.000
_cell.angle_alpha   90.00
_cell.angle_beta   90.00
_cell.angle_gamma   90.00
#
_symmetry.space_group_name_H-M   'P 1'
#
loop_
_entity.id
_entity.type
_entity.pdbx_description
1 polymer ?
#
loop_
_entity_poly.entity_id
_entity_poly.type
_entity_poly.pdbx_seq_one_letter_code
_entity_poly.pdbx_strand_id
1 'polypeptide(L)'
;MAIYAARRTYSAEHHALVMNIATGGGTLVHEIVHPFMRANFPECPAWFNEGLASLYEQASEKNGHIRGLVNWRFKGLERAIKDGKTISFQRLTSMTGAEFYGGSNSANYSEYYAQARYLCYYLQEQGLLVKFYREFAANVKQDPTGYDTLKRVLGENDMESFRKKWEKFILRLRSP
;
A
#
# COMPACT_ATOMS: atom_id res chain seq x y z
N MET A 1 -5.80 29.40 10.26
CA MET A 1 -7.09 28.70 10.28
C MET A 1 -7.58 28.55 8.84
N ALA A 2 -7.39 27.38 8.24
CA ALA A 2 -7.93 27.04 6.92
C ALA A 2 -8.26 25.54 6.93
N ILE A 3 -9.37 25.20 7.57
CA ILE A 3 -9.96 23.87 7.55
C ILE A 3 -10.85 23.82 6.31
N TYR A 4 -10.27 23.51 5.15
CA TYR A 4 -11.06 23.15 3.97
C TYR A 4 -10.48 21.87 3.35
N ALA A 5 -11.30 20.81 3.42
CA ALA A 5 -11.27 19.59 2.62
C ALA A 5 -10.30 18.43 2.94
N ALA A 6 -10.06 18.07 4.21
CA ALA A 6 -9.66 16.70 4.55
C ALA A 6 -10.89 15.92 5.05
N ARG A 7 -11.48 15.07 4.21
CA ARG A 7 -12.63 14.20 4.56
C ARG A 7 -12.26 13.02 5.48
N ARG A 8 -10.97 12.83 5.81
CA ARG A 8 -10.36 11.78 6.67
C ARG A 8 -8.85 12.05 6.78
N THR A 9 -8.24 11.97 7.96
CA THR A 9 -6.78 12.07 8.14
C THR A 9 -6.33 11.69 9.56
N TYR A 10 -5.20 10.98 9.64
CA TYR A 10 -4.34 10.98 10.83
C TYR A 10 -3.39 12.20 10.83
N SER A 11 -3.43 12.99 11.90
CA SER A 11 -2.45 14.04 12.18
C SER A 11 -1.43 13.57 13.21
N ALA A 12 -0.20 13.41 12.75
CA ALA A 12 0.96 13.13 13.59
C ALA A 12 1.23 14.24 14.63
N GLU A 13 1.07 15.50 14.23
CA GLU A 13 1.37 16.67 15.06
C GLU A 13 0.42 16.78 16.27
N HIS A 14 -0.86 16.43 16.06
CA HIS A 14 -1.90 16.59 17.07
C HIS A 14 -2.31 15.28 17.73
N HIS A 15 -1.66 14.16 17.39
CA HIS A 15 -2.05 12.82 17.80
C HIS A 15 -3.55 12.55 17.59
N ALA A 16 -4.10 13.09 16.50
CA ALA A 16 -5.53 13.13 16.24
C ALA A 16 -5.87 12.31 15.01
N LEU A 17 -6.99 11.59 15.08
CA LEU A 17 -7.56 10.84 13.98
C LEU A 17 -8.95 11.42 13.71
N VAL A 18 -9.08 12.09 12.57
CA VAL A 18 -10.32 12.79 12.17
C VAL A 18 -10.94 12.00 11.03
N MET A 19 -12.18 11.54 11.22
CA MET A 19 -12.86 10.73 10.20
C MET A 19 -14.36 10.95 10.14
N ASN A 20 -14.90 10.75 8.94
CA ASN A 20 -16.32 10.65 8.71
C ASN A 20 -16.75 9.18 8.62
N ILE A 21 -17.42 8.69 9.68
CA ILE A 21 -17.90 7.31 9.81
C ILE A 21 -18.97 6.97 8.76
N ALA A 22 -19.65 7.96 8.19
CA ALA A 22 -20.61 7.75 7.09
C ALA A 22 -19.96 7.22 5.80
N THR A 23 -18.62 7.21 5.69
CA THR A 23 -17.89 6.63 4.56
C THR A 23 -17.60 5.12 4.70
N GLY A 24 -18.03 4.49 5.80
CA GLY A 24 -17.87 3.05 6.07
C GLY A 24 -16.67 2.71 6.97
N GLY A 25 -16.73 1.54 7.62
CA GLY A 25 -15.72 1.08 8.59
C GLY A 25 -14.32 0.81 8.03
N GLY A 26 -14.19 0.59 6.71
CA GLY A 26 -12.89 0.43 6.05
C GLY A 26 -11.99 1.66 6.16
N THR A 27 -12.58 2.85 6.31
CA THR A 27 -11.85 4.09 6.57
C THR A 27 -11.23 4.10 7.98
N LEU A 28 -11.87 3.49 8.98
CA LEU A 28 -11.31 3.41 10.34
C LEU A 28 -10.09 2.49 10.40
N VAL A 29 -10.17 1.33 9.75
CA VAL A 29 -9.08 0.35 9.74
C VAL A 29 -7.90 0.84 8.90
N HIS A 30 -8.13 1.62 7.84
CA HIS A 30 -7.05 2.29 7.12
C HIS A 30 -6.29 3.26 8.03
N GLU A 31 -7.00 4.19 8.67
CA GLU A 31 -6.37 5.27 9.43
C GLU A 31 -5.69 4.79 10.72
N ILE A 32 -6.13 3.70 11.35
CA ILE A 32 -5.48 3.17 12.56
C ILE A 32 -4.10 2.57 12.27
N VAL A 33 -3.83 2.14 11.03
CA VAL A 33 -2.51 1.60 10.65
C VAL A 33 -1.44 2.69 10.67
N HIS A 34 -1.78 3.92 10.33
CA HIS A 34 -0.80 5.02 10.26
C HIS A 34 -0.15 5.36 11.61
N PRO A 35 -0.87 5.48 12.74
CA PRO A 35 -0.25 5.59 14.06
C PRO A 35 0.73 4.45 14.39
N PHE A 36 0.37 3.19 14.08
CA PHE A 36 1.27 2.06 14.31
C PHE A 36 2.52 2.14 13.43
N MET A 37 2.36 2.50 12.16
CA MET A 37 3.48 2.71 11.24
C MET A 37 4.38 3.84 11.73
N ARG A 38 3.81 4.97 12.18
CA ARG A 38 4.60 6.09 12.71
C ARG A 38 5.37 5.71 13.96
N ALA A 39 4.76 4.94 14.87
CA ALA A 39 5.40 4.55 16.12
C ALA A 39 6.55 3.55 15.91
N ASN A 40 6.41 2.61 14.96
CA ASN A 40 7.34 1.50 14.79
C ASN A 40 8.27 1.65 13.57
N PHE A 41 7.90 2.48 12.60
CA PHE A 41 8.66 2.73 11.37
C PHE A 41 8.50 4.20 10.91
N PRO A 42 9.08 5.18 11.64
CA PRO A 42 8.88 6.61 11.38
C PRO A 42 9.34 7.08 9.99
N GLU A 43 10.34 6.42 9.42
CA GLU A 43 10.93 6.73 8.11
C GLU A 43 10.22 5.99 6.95
N CYS A 44 9.09 5.32 7.20
CA CYS A 44 8.37 4.56 6.19
C CYS A 44 7.94 5.45 5.00
N PRO A 45 8.26 5.08 3.75
CA PRO A 45 7.83 5.84 2.58
C PRO A 45 6.33 5.70 2.32
N ALA A 46 5.78 6.66 1.59
CA ALA A 46 4.34 6.76 1.31
C ALA A 46 3.76 5.48 0.69
N TRP A 47 4.44 4.88 -0.29
CA TRP A 47 3.92 3.68 -0.97
C TRP A 47 3.65 2.53 0.01
N PHE A 48 4.53 2.31 0.99
CA PHE A 48 4.39 1.20 1.92
C PHE A 48 3.43 1.55 3.07
N ASN A 49 3.48 2.79 3.55
CA ASN A 49 2.55 3.29 4.56
C ASN A 49 1.09 3.18 4.08
N GLU A 50 0.81 3.66 2.86
CA GLU A 50 -0.53 3.57 2.25
C GLU A 50 -0.86 2.16 1.76
N GLY A 51 0.12 1.43 1.23
CA GLY A 51 -0.07 0.04 0.78
C GLY A 51 -0.49 -0.88 1.92
N LEU A 52 0.12 -0.73 3.10
CA LEU A 52 -0.22 -1.51 4.29
C LEU A 52 -1.54 -1.07 4.92
N ALA A 53 -1.79 0.24 5.01
CA ALA A 53 -3.07 0.76 5.50
C ALA A 53 -4.24 0.28 4.62
N SER A 54 -4.08 0.39 3.30
CA SER A 54 -5.10 -0.03 2.34
C SER A 54 -5.27 -1.55 2.26
N LEU A 55 -4.25 -2.33 2.60
CA LEU A 55 -4.38 -3.80 2.70
C LEU A 55 -5.49 -4.18 3.68
N TYR A 56 -5.60 -3.47 4.80
CA TYR A 56 -6.55 -3.78 5.87
C TYR A 56 -7.90 -3.05 5.76
N GLU A 57 -8.12 -2.21 4.74
CA GLU A 57 -9.44 -1.60 4.42
C GLU A 57 -10.57 -2.62 4.31
N GLN A 58 -10.24 -3.83 3.87
CA GLN A 58 -11.10 -5.00 3.94
C GLN A 58 -10.28 -6.17 4.44
N ALA A 59 -10.57 -6.63 5.65
CA ALA A 59 -9.79 -7.65 6.32
C ALA A 59 -10.68 -8.63 7.09
N SER A 60 -10.15 -9.81 7.36
CA SER A 60 -10.74 -10.78 8.28
C SER A 60 -9.67 -11.32 9.23
N GLU A 61 -10.10 -11.85 10.36
CA GLU A 61 -9.26 -12.67 11.21
C GLU A 61 -9.15 -14.09 10.63
N LYS A 62 -7.96 -14.68 10.70
CA LYS A 62 -7.71 -16.10 10.43
C LYS A 62 -6.54 -16.59 11.28
N ASN A 63 -6.80 -17.54 12.17
CA ASN A 63 -5.81 -18.17 13.05
C ASN A 63 -5.02 -17.18 13.92
N GLY A 64 -5.71 -16.20 14.52
CA GLY A 64 -5.14 -15.13 15.34
C GLY A 64 -4.46 -14.02 14.53
N HIS A 65 -4.55 -14.05 13.19
CA HIS A 65 -3.91 -13.06 12.32
C HIS A 65 -4.94 -12.31 11.49
N ILE A 66 -4.85 -10.98 11.50
CA ILE A 66 -5.60 -10.13 10.57
C ILE A 66 -4.99 -10.29 9.18
N ARG A 67 -5.83 -10.59 8.19
CA ARG A 67 -5.44 -10.70 6.78
C ARG A 67 -6.28 -9.78 5.94
N GLY A 68 -5.63 -9.01 5.06
CA GLY A 68 -6.30 -8.26 4.01
C GLY A 68 -6.94 -9.20 3.01
N LEU A 69 -8.15 -8.85 2.56
CA LEU A 69 -8.92 -9.54 1.53
C LEU A 69 -8.81 -8.79 0.20
N VAL A 70 -9.36 -9.36 -0.88
CA VAL A 70 -9.59 -8.59 -2.11
C VAL A 70 -10.66 -7.54 -1.81
N ASN A 71 -10.51 -6.32 -2.32
CA ASN A 71 -11.45 -5.21 -2.11
C ASN A 71 -11.82 -4.48 -3.40
N TRP A 72 -12.66 -3.46 -3.29
CA TRP A 72 -13.17 -2.66 -4.42
C TRP A 72 -12.08 -2.03 -5.31
N ARG A 73 -10.85 -1.80 -4.80
CA ARG A 73 -9.73 -1.28 -5.61
C ARG A 73 -9.27 -2.27 -6.68
N PHE A 74 -9.61 -3.56 -6.53
CA PHE A 74 -9.27 -4.62 -7.48
C PHE A 74 -9.68 -4.25 -8.90
N LYS A 75 -10.91 -3.75 -9.09
CA LYS A 75 -11.46 -3.49 -10.43
C LYS A 75 -10.72 -2.40 -11.19
N GLY A 76 -10.30 -1.34 -10.48
CA GLY A 76 -9.46 -0.30 -11.06
C GLY A 76 -8.10 -0.87 -11.48
N LEU A 77 -7.45 -1.64 -10.61
CA LEU A 77 -6.16 -2.26 -10.91
C LEU A 77 -6.24 -3.29 -12.03
N GLU A 78 -7.26 -4.14 -12.05
CA GLU A 78 -7.51 -5.13 -13.11
C GLU A 78 -7.57 -4.44 -14.47
N ARG A 79 -8.28 -3.29 -14.56
CA ARG A 79 -8.34 -2.49 -15.78
C ARG A 79 -6.99 -1.88 -16.13
N ALA A 80 -6.29 -1.28 -15.16
CA ALA A 80 -4.98 -0.69 -15.38
C ALA A 80 -3.96 -1.71 -15.90
N ILE A 81 -3.99 -2.95 -15.41
CA ILE A 81 -3.14 -4.05 -15.91
C ILE A 81 -3.49 -4.38 -17.36
N LYS A 82 -4.78 -4.55 -17.68
CA LYS A 82 -5.23 -4.87 -19.05
C LYS A 82 -4.91 -3.75 -20.06
N ASP A 83 -4.96 -2.50 -19.60
CA ASP A 83 -4.61 -1.32 -20.40
C ASP A 83 -3.09 -1.06 -20.45
N GLY A 84 -2.26 -1.84 -19.74
CA GLY A 84 -0.80 -1.64 -19.68
C GLY A 84 -0.35 -0.37 -18.94
N LYS A 85 -1.16 0.13 -17.99
CA LYS A 85 -0.96 1.40 -17.28
C LYS A 85 -0.26 1.29 -15.93
N THR A 86 -0.01 0.08 -15.44
CA THR A 86 0.77 -0.08 -14.20
C THR A 86 2.22 0.39 -14.41
N ILE A 87 2.76 1.09 -13.43
CA ILE A 87 4.14 1.55 -13.44
C ILE A 87 5.11 0.46 -12.98
N SER A 88 6.41 0.63 -13.22
CA SER A 88 7.43 -0.26 -12.66
C SER A 88 7.43 -0.20 -11.13
N PHE A 89 7.82 -1.29 -10.46
CA PHE A 89 7.95 -1.28 -9.01
C PHE A 89 9.04 -0.31 -8.54
N GLN A 90 10.10 -0.12 -9.31
CA GLN A 90 11.13 0.88 -9.00
C GLN A 90 10.54 2.28 -8.93
N ARG A 91 9.68 2.65 -9.90
CA ARG A 91 9.01 3.95 -9.90
C ARG A 91 8.03 4.08 -8.75
N LEU A 92 7.24 3.04 -8.48
CA LEU A 92 6.27 3.03 -7.39
C LEU A 92 6.95 3.23 -6.04
N THR A 93 8.03 2.50 -5.76
CA THR A 93 8.72 2.55 -4.46
C THR A 93 9.51 3.85 -4.27
N SER A 94 9.91 4.51 -5.36
CA SER A 94 10.67 5.75 -5.32
C SER A 94 9.81 7.03 -5.31
N MET A 95 8.48 6.92 -5.32
CA MET A 95 7.61 8.11 -5.29
C MET A 95 7.79 8.86 -3.97
N THR A 96 8.03 10.16 -4.06
CA THR A 96 7.97 11.05 -2.90
C THR A 96 6.54 11.12 -2.36
N GLY A 97 6.38 11.54 -1.10
CA GLY A 97 5.05 11.80 -0.56
C GLY A 97 4.25 12.77 -1.43
N ALA A 98 4.87 13.84 -1.95
CA ALA A 98 4.19 14.78 -2.84
C ALA A 98 3.72 14.14 -4.15
N GLU A 99 4.50 13.24 -4.76
CA GLU A 99 4.09 12.53 -5.97
C GLU A 99 2.98 11.49 -5.68
N PHE A 100 3.07 10.81 -4.54
CA PHE A 100 2.11 9.77 -4.15
C PHE A 100 0.77 10.39 -3.71
N TYR A 101 0.81 11.46 -2.92
CA TYR A 101 -0.34 12.16 -2.33
C TYR A 101 -0.86 13.32 -3.18
N GLY A 102 -0.14 13.75 -4.22
CA GLY A 102 -0.38 14.95 -5.04
C GLY A 102 -1.73 15.06 -5.75
N GLY A 103 -2.65 14.13 -5.50
CA GLY A 103 -4.08 14.38 -5.54
C GLY A 103 -4.80 13.82 -6.76
N SER A 104 -6.13 13.85 -6.67
CA SER A 104 -7.12 13.40 -7.67
C SER A 104 -6.98 14.00 -9.08
N ASN A 105 -6.09 14.98 -9.27
CA ASN A 105 -5.76 15.57 -10.57
C ASN A 105 -4.72 14.75 -11.36
N SER A 106 -4.01 13.84 -10.70
CA SER A 106 -3.24 12.79 -11.36
C SER A 106 -4.23 11.74 -11.88
N ALA A 107 -4.28 11.57 -13.21
CA ALA A 107 -5.13 10.56 -13.86
C ALA A 107 -4.97 9.14 -13.28
N ASN A 108 -3.83 8.87 -12.63
CA ASN A 108 -3.45 7.53 -12.16
C ASN A 108 -3.36 7.44 -10.62
N TYR A 109 -3.79 8.46 -9.87
CA TYR A 109 -3.70 8.48 -8.39
C TYR A 109 -4.30 7.22 -7.74
N SER A 110 -5.49 6.81 -8.19
CA SER A 110 -6.16 5.60 -7.68
C SER A 110 -5.39 4.32 -8.00
N GLU A 111 -4.67 4.30 -9.13
CA GLU A 111 -3.93 3.15 -9.62
C GLU A 111 -2.67 2.89 -8.77
N TYR A 112 -1.97 3.94 -8.33
CA TYR A 112 -0.79 3.80 -7.46
C TYR A 112 -1.14 3.22 -6.10
N TYR A 113 -2.22 3.72 -5.49
CA TYR A 113 -2.75 3.16 -4.24
C TYR A 113 -3.14 1.70 -4.41
N ALA A 114 -3.82 1.36 -5.51
CA ALA A 114 -4.20 -0.02 -5.77
C ALA A 114 -2.96 -0.89 -6.00
N GLN A 115 -1.98 -0.44 -6.78
CA GLN A 115 -0.75 -1.19 -7.05
C GLN A 115 0.06 -1.43 -5.75
N ALA A 116 0.22 -0.39 -4.91
CA ALA A 116 0.89 -0.51 -3.61
C ALA A 116 0.16 -1.48 -2.66
N ARG A 117 -1.17 -1.36 -2.58
CA ARG A 117 -2.02 -2.29 -1.83
C ARG A 117 -1.81 -3.73 -2.27
N TYR A 118 -1.93 -3.98 -3.57
CA TYR A 118 -1.89 -5.33 -4.12
C TYR A 118 -0.46 -5.92 -4.18
N LEU A 119 0.58 -5.08 -4.08
CA LEU A 119 1.93 -5.54 -3.76
C LEU A 119 2.01 -6.04 -2.31
N CYS A 120 1.46 -5.30 -1.34
CA CYS A 120 1.39 -5.76 0.06
C CYS A 120 0.54 -7.03 0.20
N TYR A 121 -0.59 -7.10 -0.53
CA TYR A 121 -1.42 -8.30 -0.61
C TYR A 121 -0.63 -9.48 -1.18
N TYR A 122 0.13 -9.30 -2.26
CA TYR A 122 0.97 -10.37 -2.80
C TYR A 122 1.98 -10.88 -1.77
N LEU A 123 2.69 -9.98 -1.08
CA LEU A 123 3.62 -10.36 -0.01
C LEU A 123 2.91 -11.11 1.12
N GLN A 124 1.67 -10.75 1.47
CA GLN A 124 0.85 -11.47 2.45
C GLN A 124 0.53 -12.90 1.99
N GLU A 125 0.10 -13.06 0.73
CA GLU A 125 -0.27 -14.36 0.18
C GLU A 125 0.94 -15.28 -0.04
N GLN A 126 2.14 -14.72 -0.23
CA GLN A 126 3.39 -15.48 -0.26
C GLN A 126 3.99 -15.72 1.14
N GLY A 127 3.38 -15.22 2.22
CA GLY A 127 3.94 -15.33 3.59
C GLY A 127 5.19 -14.47 3.83
N LEU A 128 5.45 -13.48 2.96
CA LEU A 128 6.65 -12.63 2.98
C LEU A 128 6.44 -11.27 3.66
N LEU A 129 5.19 -10.83 3.88
CA LEU A 129 4.90 -9.47 4.35
C LEU A 129 5.60 -9.11 5.67
N VAL A 130 5.59 -10.00 6.66
CA VAL A 130 6.23 -9.77 7.97
C VAL A 130 7.75 -9.72 7.84
N LYS A 131 8.33 -10.60 7.01
CA LYS A 131 9.76 -10.61 6.71
C LYS A 131 10.17 -9.30 6.04
N PHE A 132 9.44 -8.90 5.00
CA PHE A 132 9.65 -7.65 4.28
C PHE A 132 9.59 -6.44 5.22
N TYR A 133 8.56 -6.33 6.04
CA TYR A 133 8.42 -5.25 7.01
C TYR A 133 9.65 -5.14 7.93
N ARG A 134 10.09 -6.25 8.52
CA ARG A 134 11.22 -6.26 9.46
C ARG A 134 12.53 -5.88 8.79
N GLU A 135 12.82 -6.48 7.64
CA GLU A 135 14.05 -6.18 6.89
C GLU A 135 14.06 -4.74 6.38
N PHE A 136 12.91 -4.24 5.91
CA PHE A 136 12.83 -2.88 5.39
C PHE A 136 12.99 -1.85 6.51
N ALA A 137 12.26 -2.00 7.61
CA ALA A 137 12.39 -1.11 8.76
C ALA A 137 13.83 -1.07 9.30
N ALA A 138 14.52 -2.22 9.35
CA ALA A 138 15.91 -2.29 9.79
C ALA A 138 16.91 -1.65 8.81
N ASN A 139 16.60 -1.62 7.52
CA ASN A 139 17.52 -1.22 6.45
C ASN A 139 17.14 0.12 5.77
N VAL A 140 16.12 0.83 6.27
CA VAL A 140 15.58 2.04 5.62
C VAL A 140 16.64 3.13 5.38
N LYS A 141 17.66 3.22 6.23
CA LYS A 141 18.73 4.22 6.07
C LYS A 141 19.60 3.95 4.84
N GLN A 142 19.76 2.69 4.46
CA GLN A 142 20.54 2.28 3.29
C GLN A 142 19.66 2.11 2.05
N ASP A 143 18.39 1.72 2.24
CA ASP A 143 17.40 1.54 1.20
C ASP A 143 16.10 2.27 1.57
N PRO A 144 16.04 3.61 1.43
CA PRO A 144 14.91 4.41 1.88
C PRO A 144 13.61 4.13 1.13
N THR A 145 13.71 3.52 -0.05
CA THR A 145 12.55 3.14 -0.87
C THR A 145 12.04 1.75 -0.54
N GLY A 146 12.88 0.88 0.02
CA GLY A 146 12.61 -0.53 0.23
C GLY A 146 12.72 -1.39 -1.04
N TYR A 147 13.17 -0.82 -2.17
CA TYR A 147 13.22 -1.52 -3.45
C TYR A 147 14.23 -2.67 -3.47
N ASP A 148 15.42 -2.45 -2.93
CA ASP A 148 16.45 -3.50 -2.87
C ASP A 148 16.08 -4.56 -1.84
N THR A 149 15.46 -4.15 -0.74
CA THR A 149 14.88 -5.06 0.25
C THR A 149 13.77 -5.92 -0.38
N LEU A 150 12.92 -5.33 -1.21
CA LEU A 150 11.85 -6.03 -1.91
C LEU A 150 12.42 -7.10 -2.85
N LYS A 151 13.44 -6.75 -3.65
CA LYS A 151 14.16 -7.70 -4.52
C LYS A 151 14.71 -8.88 -3.74
N ARG A 152 15.42 -8.62 -2.62
CA ARG A 152 15.99 -9.67 -1.77
C ARG A 152 14.93 -10.58 -1.17
N VAL A 153 13.85 -10.00 -0.64
CA VAL A 153 12.77 -10.77 0.01
C VAL A 153 11.99 -11.62 -0.98
N LEU A 154 11.77 -11.11 -2.19
CA LEU A 154 11.14 -11.85 -3.28
C LEU A 154 12.07 -12.91 -3.89
N GLY A 155 13.39 -12.74 -3.76
CA GLY A 155 14.38 -13.53 -4.50
C GLY A 155 14.39 -13.21 -6.00
N GLU A 156 13.99 -12.00 -6.38
CA GLU A 156 13.80 -11.58 -7.78
C GLU A 156 14.78 -10.46 -8.12
N ASN A 157 15.68 -10.69 -9.09
CA ASN A 157 16.59 -9.67 -9.61
C ASN A 157 15.97 -8.89 -10.78
N ASP A 158 15.19 -9.57 -11.61
CA ASP A 158 14.45 -8.97 -12.72
C ASP A 158 13.04 -8.56 -12.26
N MET A 159 12.93 -7.31 -11.84
CA MET A 159 11.68 -6.76 -11.32
C MET A 159 10.63 -6.51 -12.40
N GLU A 160 10.99 -6.45 -13.69
CA GLU A 160 10.01 -6.35 -14.78
C GLU A 160 9.38 -7.73 -15.07
N SER A 161 10.18 -8.79 -15.04
CA SER A 161 9.65 -10.15 -15.07
C SER A 161 8.78 -10.45 -13.84
N PHE A 162 9.22 -10.02 -12.65
CA PHE A 162 8.40 -10.10 -11.45
C PHE A 162 7.09 -9.31 -11.60
N ARG A 163 7.11 -8.09 -12.14
CA ARG A 163 5.89 -7.31 -12.38
C ARG A 163 4.89 -8.07 -13.25
N LYS A 164 5.33 -8.68 -14.35
CA LYS A 164 4.45 -9.51 -15.20
C LYS A 164 3.91 -10.74 -14.47
N LYS A 165 4.72 -11.39 -13.63
CA LYS A 165 4.30 -12.52 -12.77
C LYS A 165 3.26 -12.08 -11.75
N TRP A 166 3.48 -10.93 -11.12
CA TRP A 166 2.56 -10.30 -10.18
C TRP A 166 1.25 -9.91 -10.86
N GLU A 167 1.27 -9.29 -12.04
CA GLU A 167 0.06 -8.99 -12.83
C GLU A 167 -0.77 -10.23 -13.14
N LYS A 168 -0.12 -11.32 -13.56
CA LYS A 168 -0.79 -12.62 -13.77
C LYS A 168 -1.36 -13.20 -12.49
N PHE A 169 -0.76 -12.93 -11.34
CA PHE A 169 -1.35 -13.29 -10.05
C PHE A 169 -2.61 -12.45 -9.77
N ILE A 170 -2.55 -11.14 -9.97
CA ILE A 170 -3.69 -10.23 -9.76
C ILE A 170 -4.86 -10.60 -10.68
N LEU A 171 -4.61 -10.86 -11.96
CA LEU A 171 -5.65 -11.24 -12.94
C LEU A 171 -6.33 -12.59 -12.64
N ARG A 172 -5.77 -13.41 -11.73
CA ARG A 172 -6.39 -14.67 -11.26
C ARG A 172 -7.26 -14.48 -10.02
N LEU A 173 -7.19 -13.32 -9.36
CA LEU A 173 -8.03 -13.02 -8.22
C LEU A 173 -9.49 -12.89 -8.67
N ARG A 174 -10.41 -13.26 -7.78
CA ARG A 174 -11.84 -13.07 -7.99
C ARG A 174 -12.24 -11.74 -7.37
N SER A 175 -13.11 -11.01 -8.07
CA SER A 175 -13.76 -9.84 -7.50
C SER A 175 -14.46 -10.23 -6.19
N PRO A 176 -14.48 -9.35 -5.19
CA PRO A 176 -15.42 -9.46 -4.07
C PRO A 176 -16.86 -9.49 -4.59
#